data_AF-A0A5B8VIQ0-F1
#
_entry.id   AF-A0A5B8VIQ0-F1
#
_cell.length_a   1.000
_cell.length_b   1.000
_cell.length_c   1.000
_cell.angle_alpha   90.00
_cell.angle_beta   90.00
_cell.angle_gamma   90.00
#
_symmetry.space_group_name_H-M   'P 1'
#
loop_
_entity.id
_entity.type
_entity.pdbx_description
1 polymer ?
#
loop_
_entity_poly.entity_id
_entity_poly.type
_entity_poly.pdbx_seq_one_letter_code
_entity_poly.pdbx_strand_id
1 'polypeptide(L)'
;MEHDSSNKAFEQAVSFVNFTRSPLFLTGKAGTGKTTFLRYIKQHCPKKMVVLAPTGVAAINAGGVTIHSFFQLPFGIFAPTSEHVWG
;
A
#
# COMPACT_ATOMS: atom_id res chain seq x y z
N MET A 1 1.62 -9.69 17.39
CA MET A 1 0.33 -10.16 16.84
C MET A 1 0.58 -11.52 16.25
N GLU A 2 0.04 -12.56 16.85
CA GLU A 2 0.09 -13.93 16.32
C GLU A 2 -0.80 -13.98 15.07
N HIS A 3 -0.26 -14.43 13.94
CA HIS A 3 -1.04 -14.64 12.73
C HIS A 3 -1.38 -16.13 12.61
N ASP A 4 -2.62 -16.42 12.21
CA ASP A 4 -3.13 -17.77 12.02
C ASP A 4 -2.36 -18.51 10.92
N SER A 5 -1.48 -19.44 11.30
CA SER A 5 -0.72 -20.30 10.39
C SER A 5 -1.57 -21.19 9.48
N SER A 6 -2.88 -21.30 9.72
CA SER A 6 -3.79 -22.02 8.83
C SER A 6 -4.20 -21.20 7.59
N ASN A 7 -4.02 -19.88 7.62
CA ASN A 7 -4.39 -19.00 6.52
C ASN A 7 -3.30 -18.96 5.43
N LYS A 8 -3.31 -20.01 4.59
CA LYS A 8 -2.37 -20.19 3.48
C LYS A 8 -2.31 -18.99 2.52
N ALA A 9 -3.45 -18.35 2.23
CA ALA A 9 -3.50 -17.20 1.32
C ALA A 9 -2.71 -16.00 1.88
N PHE A 10 -2.77 -15.79 3.19
CA PHE A 10 -1.99 -14.75 3.85
C PHE A 10 -0.49 -15.07 3.78
N GLU A 11 -0.08 -16.30 4.11
CA GLU A 11 1.33 -16.71 4.08
C GLU A 11 1.92 -16.63 2.66
N GLN A 12 1.14 -17.04 1.66
CA GLN A 12 1.51 -16.90 0.25
C GLN A 12 1.69 -15.43 -0.13
N ALA A 13 0.76 -14.55 0.24
CA ALA A 13 0.87 -13.12 -0.03
C ALA A 13 2.07 -12.48 0.70
N VAL A 14 2.34 -12.85 1.95
CA VAL A 14 3.53 -12.39 2.70
C VAL A 14 4.80 -12.82 1.99
N SER A 15 4.90 -14.09 1.62
CA SER A 15 6.06 -14.63 0.92
C SER A 15 6.26 -13.94 -0.43
N PHE A 16 5.18 -13.72 -1.18
CA PHE A 16 5.23 -13.01 -2.45
C PHE A 16 5.76 -11.58 -2.29
N VAL A 17 5.24 -10.85 -1.30
CA VAL A 17 5.69 -9.48 -0.99
C VAL A 17 7.14 -9.47 -0.51
N ASN A 18 7.60 -10.45 0.25
CA ASN A 18 8.97 -10.48 0.78
C ASN A 18 10.00 -10.89 -0.27
N PHE A 19 9.72 -11.91 -1.07
CA PHE A 19 10.72 -12.56 -1.91
C PHE A 19 10.67 -12.17 -3.39
N THR A 20 9.66 -11.43 -3.83
CA THR A 20 9.55 -10.98 -5.24
C THR A 20 9.58 -9.45 -5.38
N ARG A 21 9.74 -8.95 -6.61
CA ARG A 21 9.54 -7.52 -6.93
C ARG A 21 8.29 -7.28 -7.77
N SER A 22 7.43 -8.28 -7.87
CA SER A 22 6.28 -8.26 -8.76
C SER A 22 5.10 -7.54 -8.10
N PRO A 23 4.26 -6.82 -8.86
CA PRO A 23 3.03 -6.23 -8.35
C PRO A 23 2.07 -7.29 -7.80
N LEU A 24 1.42 -7.00 -6.67
CA LEU A 24 0.39 -7.84 -6.08
C LEU A 24 -0.89 -7.01 -5.89
N PHE A 25 -2.00 -7.49 -6.45
CA PHE A 25 -3.31 -6.94 -6.18
C PHE A 25 -4.05 -7.81 -5.16
N LEU A 26 -4.17 -7.31 -3.92
CA LEU A 26 -4.85 -8.00 -2.84
C LEU A 26 -6.27 -7.45 -2.66
N THR A 27 -7.27 -8.29 -2.91
CA THR A 27 -8.69 -7.96 -2.76
C THR A 27 -9.41 -8.91 -1.80
N GLY A 28 -10.61 -8.56 -1.37
CA GLY A 28 -11.44 -9.36 -0.48
C GLY A 28 -12.60 -8.57 0.10
N LYS A 29 -13.62 -9.25 0.61
CA LYS A 29 -14.82 -8.64 1.23
C LYS A 29 -14.46 -7.79 2.47
N ALA A 30 -15.39 -6.97 2.96
CA ALA A 30 -15.20 -6.29 4.24
C ALA A 30 -14.94 -7.32 5.36
N GLY A 31 -14.07 -6.99 6.31
CA GLY A 31 -13.73 -7.88 7.43
C GLY A 31 -12.72 -9.00 7.11
N THR A 32 -12.22 -9.15 5.87
CA THR A 32 -11.29 -10.23 5.50
C THR A 32 -9.81 -9.95 5.83
N GLY A 33 -9.52 -9.11 6.82
CA GLY A 33 -8.15 -8.92 7.33
C GLY A 33 -7.18 -8.12 6.44
N LYS A 34 -7.63 -7.43 5.39
CA LYS A 34 -6.74 -6.64 4.50
C LYS A 34 -5.89 -5.59 5.25
N THR A 35 -6.51 -4.85 6.17
CA THR A 35 -5.79 -3.87 7.01
C THR A 35 -4.80 -4.56 7.96
N THR A 36 -5.14 -5.75 8.44
CA THR A 36 -4.25 -6.58 9.27
C THR A 36 -3.04 -7.03 8.47
N PHE A 37 -3.22 -7.49 7.23
CA PHE A 37 -2.13 -7.84 6.32
C PHE A 37 -1.20 -6.65 6.08
N LEU A 38 -1.76 -5.46 5.78
CA LEU A 38 -0.96 -4.26 5.55
C LEU A 38 -0.09 -3.89 6.78
N ARG A 39 -0.67 -3.98 7.98
CA ARG A 39 0.06 -3.74 9.25
C ARG A 39 1.16 -4.78 9.47
N TYR A 40 0.88 -6.05 9.17
CA TYR A 40 1.85 -7.13 9.30
C TYR A 40 3.05 -6.91 8.36
N ILE A 41 2.80 -6.63 7.08
CA ILE A 41 3.86 -6.31 6.10
C ILE A 41 4.68 -5.12 6.56
N LYS A 42 4.06 -4.04 7.06
CA LYS A 42 4.77 -2.87 7.56
C LYS A 42 5.74 -3.18 8.71
N GLN A 43 5.45 -4.19 9.52
CA GLN A 43 6.25 -4.57 10.68
C GLN A 43 7.33 -5.62 10.36
N HIS A 44 7.06 -6.52 9.41
CA HIS A 44 7.88 -7.72 9.20
C HIS A 44 8.57 -7.78 7.82
N CYS A 45 8.20 -6.90 6.88
CA CYS A 45 8.87 -6.84 5.59
C CYS A 45 10.18 -6.08 5.73
N PRO A 46 11.33 -6.64 5.29
CA PRO A 46 12.61 -5.94 5.35
C PRO A 46 12.77 -4.83 4.30
N LYS A 47 11.81 -4.70 3.38
CA LYS A 47 11.87 -3.72 2.29
C LYS A 47 11.52 -2.33 2.80
N LYS A 48 12.26 -1.33 2.31
CA LYS A 48 11.86 0.07 2.48
C LYS A 48 10.50 0.25 1.81
N MET A 49 9.52 0.73 2.56
CA MET A 49 8.17 0.90 2.06
C MET A 49 7.57 2.23 2.49
N VAL A 50 6.63 2.71 1.69
CA VAL A 50 5.72 3.79 2.01
C VAL A 50 4.29 3.27 1.89
N VAL A 51 3.41 3.69 2.79
CA VAL A 51 1.98 3.37 2.72
C VAL A 51 1.25 4.59 2.18
N LEU A 52 0.61 4.43 1.03
CA LEU A 52 -0.14 5.48 0.35
C LEU A 52 -1.62 5.12 0.25
N ALA A 53 -2.49 6.13 0.31
CA ALA A 53 -3.92 5.96 0.11
C ALA A 53 -4.53 7.14 -0.68
N PRO A 54 -5.69 6.98 -1.33
CA PRO A 54 -6.31 8.04 -2.13
C PRO A 54 -6.99 9.13 -1.28
N THR A 55 -7.45 8.81 -0.06
CA THR A 55 -8.14 9.77 0.83
C THR A 55 -7.45 9.88 2.19
N GLY A 56 -7.64 11.03 2.85
CA GLY A 56 -7.03 11.31 4.15
C GLY A 56 -7.40 10.30 5.24
N VAL A 57 -8.70 9.96 5.36
CA VAL A 57 -9.17 8.98 6.35
C VAL A 57 -8.55 7.59 6.12
N ALA A 58 -8.42 7.16 4.85
CA ALA A 58 -7.78 5.88 4.53
C ALA A 58 -6.28 5.90 4.84
N ALA A 59 -5.59 7.01 4.56
CA ALA A 59 -4.17 7.18 4.88
C ALA A 59 -3.94 7.09 6.40
N ILE A 60 -4.75 7.80 7.20
CA ILE A 60 -4.68 7.76 8.66
C ILE A 60 -4.91 6.34 9.19
N ASN A 61 -5.96 5.66 8.73
CA ASN A 61 -6.29 4.31 9.18
C ASN A 61 -5.21 3.27 8.83
N ALA A 62 -4.49 3.49 7.72
CA ALA A 62 -3.37 2.67 7.28
C ALA A 62 -2.01 3.09 7.90
N GLY A 63 -1.96 4.21 8.63
CA GLY A 63 -0.72 4.77 9.17
C GLY A 63 0.24 5.21 8.07
N GLY A 64 -0.28 5.86 7.03
CA GLY A 64 0.42 6.35 5.86
C GLY A 64 0.06 7.80 5.52
N VAL A 65 0.32 8.19 4.27
CA VAL A 65 0.02 9.52 3.74
C VAL A 65 -0.80 9.42 2.45
N THR A 66 -1.36 10.53 1.97
CA THR A 66 -2.12 10.49 0.71
C THR A 66 -1.16 10.46 -0.49
N ILE A 67 -1.64 9.91 -1.60
CA ILE A 67 -0.91 9.97 -2.89
C ILE A 67 -0.60 11.43 -3.26
N HIS A 68 -1.58 12.33 -3.07
CA HIS A 68 -1.43 13.76 -3.32
C HIS A 68 -0.32 14.39 -2.47
N SER A 69 -0.31 14.18 -1.15
CA SER A 69 0.67 14.83 -0.29
C SER A 69 2.07 14.25 -0.44
N PHE A 70 2.19 12.94 -0.73
CA PHE A 70 3.50 12.29 -0.90
C PHE A 70 4.20 12.74 -2.17
N PHE A 71 3.49 12.78 -3.29
CA PHE A 71 4.04 13.17 -4.60
C PHE A 71 3.87 14.67 -4.91
N GLN A 72 3.33 15.45 -3.97
CA GLN A 72 3.01 16.88 -4.15
C GLN A 72 2.12 17.15 -5.37
N LEU A 73 1.16 16.25 -5.64
CA LEU A 73 0.28 16.36 -6.80
C LEU A 73 -0.86 17.34 -6.52
N PRO A 74 -1.21 18.23 -7.47
CA PRO A 74 -2.36 19.10 -7.35
C PRO A 74 -3.66 18.28 -7.32
N PHE A 75 -4.71 18.87 -6.76
CA PHE A 75 -6.06 18.30 -6.89
C PHE A 75 -6.59 18.61 -8.30
N GLY A 76 -7.11 17.59 -8.98
CA GLY A 76 -7.65 17.70 -10.33
C GLY A 76 -6.93 16.78 -11.33
N ILE A 77 -7.24 16.98 -12.61
CA ILE A 77 -6.64 16.21 -13.69
C ILE A 77 -5.19 16.67 -13.86
N PHE A 78 -4.25 15.77 -13.62
CA PHE A 78 -2.88 15.97 -14.06
C PHE A 78 -2.77 15.51 -15.51
N ALA A 79 -2.98 16.44 -16.45
CA ALA A 79 -2.80 16.15 -17.87
C ALA A 79 -1.30 16.03 -18.15
N PRO A 80 -0.84 15.00 -18.89
CA PRO A 80 0.53 14.94 -19.36
C PRO A 80 0.73 16.08 -20.37
N THR A 81 1.20 17.23 -19.89
CA THR A 81 1.64 18.30 -20.76
C THR A 81 3.02 17.94 -21.29
N SER A 82 3.25 18.13 -22.59
CA SER A 82 4.55 17.93 -23.24
C SER A 82 5.59 18.99 -22.87
N GLU A 83 5.25 19.91 -21.96
CA GLU A 83 6.15 20.98 -21.56
C GLU A 83 7.03 20.51 -20.40
N HIS A 84 8.33 20.38 -20.70
CA HIS A 84 9.37 20.37 -19.69
C HIS A 84 9.34 21.71 -18.95
N VAL A 85 8.60 21.80 -17.85
CA VAL A 85 8.71 22.93 -16.93
C VAL A 85 9.85 22.63 -15.96
N TRP A 86 11.09 22.76 -16.45
CA TRP A 86 12.24 23.04 -15.61
C TRP A 86 12.52 24.53 -15.74
N GLY A 87 12.23 25.27 -14.68
CA GLY A 87 12.83 26.57 -14.39
C GLY A 87 14.00 26.37 -13.44
#